data_AF-A7L635-F1
#
_entry.id   AF-A7L635-F1
#
_cell.length_a   1.000
_cell.length_b   1.000
_cell.length_c   1.000
_cell.angle_alpha   90.00
_cell.angle_beta   90.00
_cell.angle_gamma   90.00
#
_symmetry.space_group_name_H-M   'P 1'
#
loop_
_entity.id
_entity.type
_entity.pdbx_description
1 polymer ?
#
loop_
_entity_poly.entity_id
_entity_poly.type
_entity_poly.pdbx_seq_one_letter_code
_entity_poly.pdbx_strand_id
1 'polypeptide(L)'
;LNFNCVDYMGQNALQLAVGNEHLEVTELLLKKENLARVGDALLLAISKGYVRIVEAILSHPAFAQGQRLTLSPLEQELRDDDFYAYDEDGT
;
A
#
# COMPACT_ATOMS: atom_id res chain seq x y z
N LEU A 1 -11.46 -0.80 13.87
CA LEU A 1 -11.78 -1.15 12.46
C LEU A 1 -10.47 -1.12 11.67
N ASN A 2 -10.08 -2.22 11.03
CA ASN A 2 -8.88 -2.27 10.19
C ASN A 2 -9.25 -1.80 8.77
N PHE A 3 -8.77 -0.63 8.37
CA PHE A 3 -9.00 -0.07 7.02
C PHE A 3 -7.93 -0.51 6.00
N ASN A 4 -6.89 -1.21 6.44
CA ASN A 4 -5.87 -1.84 5.59
C ASN A 4 -6.22 -3.29 5.24
N CYS A 5 -7.46 -3.74 5.50
CA CYS A 5 -7.91 -5.04 5.04
C CYS A 5 -7.84 -5.12 3.51
N VAL A 6 -7.70 -6.35 3.03
CA VAL A 6 -7.65 -6.66 1.60
C VAL A 6 -8.85 -7.52 1.22
N ASP A 7 -9.29 -7.40 -0.03
CA ASP A 7 -10.27 -8.30 -0.62
C ASP A 7 -9.64 -9.67 -0.98
N TYR A 8 -10.43 -10.53 -1.63
CA TYR A 8 -9.98 -11.85 -2.05
C TYR A 8 -8.89 -11.82 -3.15
N MET A 9 -8.67 -10.66 -3.78
CA MET A 9 -7.59 -10.42 -4.75
C MET A 9 -6.35 -9.78 -4.11
N GLY A 10 -6.37 -9.55 -2.80
CA GLY A 10 -5.26 -8.90 -2.09
C GLY A 10 -5.24 -7.37 -2.25
N GLN A 11 -6.33 -6.76 -2.72
CA GLN A 11 -6.41 -5.31 -2.92
C GLN A 11 -7.02 -4.62 -1.70
N ASN A 12 -6.40 -3.55 -1.22
CA ASN A 12 -6.99 -2.72 -0.17
C ASN A 12 -7.93 -1.65 -0.73
N ALA A 13 -8.64 -0.94 0.16
CA ALA A 13 -9.59 0.10 -0.20
C ALA A 13 -8.98 1.21 -1.09
N LEU A 14 -7.71 1.57 -0.87
CA LEU A 14 -7.03 2.58 -1.68
C LEU A 14 -6.81 2.09 -3.11
N GLN A 15 -6.32 0.86 -3.29
CA GLN A 15 -6.12 0.26 -4.61
C GLN A 15 -7.43 0.11 -5.37
N LEU A 16 -8.53 -0.21 -4.68
CA LEU A 16 -9.86 -0.26 -5.28
C LEU A 16 -10.35 1.14 -5.71
N ALA A 17 -10.17 2.17 -4.88
CA ALA A 17 -10.55 3.54 -5.22
C ALA A 17 -9.77 4.06 -6.43
N VAL A 18 -8.45 3.84 -6.44
CA VAL A 18 -7.58 4.20 -7.57
C VAL A 18 -7.92 3.40 -8.82
N GLY A 19 -8.14 2.08 -8.68
CA GLY A 19 -8.48 1.20 -9.80
C GLY A 19 -9.75 1.60 -10.53
N ASN A 20 -10.69 2.25 -9.84
CA ASN A 20 -11.95 2.76 -10.38
C ASN A 20 -11.93 4.26 -10.68
N GLU A 21 -10.77 4.94 -10.59
CA GLU A 21 -10.63 6.38 -10.82
C GLU A 21 -11.48 7.28 -9.90
N HIS A 22 -11.77 6.81 -8.68
CA HIS A 22 -12.58 7.55 -7.70
C HIS A 22 -11.72 8.54 -6.89
N LEU A 23 -11.40 9.70 -7.48
CA LEU A 23 -10.52 10.71 -6.89
C LEU A 23 -10.96 11.14 -5.48
N GLU A 24 -12.23 11.48 -5.27
CA GLU A 24 -12.72 11.97 -3.98
C GLU A 24 -12.60 10.91 -2.88
N VAL A 25 -12.79 9.63 -3.22
CA VAL A 25 -12.60 8.51 -2.29
C VAL A 25 -11.12 8.33 -1.98
N THR A 26 -10.25 8.42 -2.99
CA THR A 26 -8.80 8.38 -2.80
C THR A 26 -8.34 9.49 -1.86
N GLU A 27 -8.76 10.73 -2.06
CA GLU A 27 -8.43 11.86 -1.18
C GLU A 27 -8.94 11.66 0.25
N LEU A 28 -10.13 11.07 0.42
CA LEU A 28 -10.68 10.77 1.74
C LEU A 28 -9.86 9.68 2.46
N LEU A 29 -9.43 8.64 1.74
CA LEU A 29 -8.59 7.57 2.30
C LEU A 29 -7.19 8.08 2.66
N LEU A 30 -6.61 8.96 1.86
CA LEU A 30 -5.31 9.59 2.12
C LEU A 30 -5.31 10.49 3.37
N LYS A 31 -6.45 10.83 3.96
CA LYS A 31 -6.49 11.51 5.26
C LYS A 31 -6.19 10.58 6.44
N LYS A 32 -6.08 9.27 6.22
CA LYS A 32 -5.79 8.28 7.26
C LYS A 32 -4.30 8.08 7.43
N GLU A 33 -3.85 8.19 8.66
CA GLU A 33 -2.49 7.80 9.05
C GLU A 33 -2.30 6.28 8.91
N ASN A 34 -1.06 5.82 8.73
CA ASN A 34 -0.70 4.40 8.65
C ASN A 34 -1.43 3.61 7.54
N LEU A 35 -1.75 4.28 6.43
CA LEU A 35 -2.28 3.62 5.24
C LEU A 35 -1.21 2.70 4.64
N ALA A 36 -1.56 1.42 4.46
CA ALA A 36 -0.65 0.44 3.87
C ALA A 36 -0.71 0.46 2.34
N ARG A 37 0.34 -0.03 1.69
CA ARG A 37 0.40 -0.25 0.23
C ARG A 37 0.12 1.00 -0.62
N VAL A 38 0.48 2.18 -0.11
CA VAL A 38 0.31 3.44 -0.86
C VAL A 38 1.16 3.45 -2.13
N GLY A 39 2.32 2.79 -2.12
CA GLY A 39 3.16 2.56 -3.30
C GLY A 39 2.45 1.79 -4.41
N ASP A 40 1.75 0.69 -4.07
CA ASP A 40 1.00 -0.11 -5.04
C ASP A 40 -0.12 0.71 -5.71
N ALA A 41 -0.83 1.51 -4.92
CA ALA A 41 -1.85 2.41 -5.44
C ALA A 41 -1.26 3.49 -6.35
N LEU A 42 -0.09 4.04 -6.02
CA LEU A 42 0.61 4.98 -6.89
C LEU A 42 1.00 4.33 -8.22
N LEU A 43 1.60 3.13 -8.19
CA LEU A 43 1.97 2.39 -9.41
C LEU A 43 0.75 2.12 -10.28
N LEU A 44 -0.37 1.73 -9.68
CA LEU A 44 -1.63 1.52 -10.38
C LEU A 44 -2.11 2.82 -11.05
N ALA A 45 -2.12 3.95 -10.35
CA ALA A 45 -2.51 5.24 -10.91
C ALA A 45 -1.63 5.65 -12.09
N ILE A 46 -0.30 5.46 -11.99
CA ILE A 46 0.65 5.73 -13.07
C ILE A 46 0.37 4.85 -14.28
N SER A 47 0.19 3.53 -14.06
CA SER A 47 -0.05 2.57 -15.15
C SER A 47 -1.30 2.89 -15.97
N LYS A 48 -2.28 3.55 -15.35
CA LYS A 48 -3.55 3.95 -15.96
C LYS A 48 -3.56 5.41 -16.46
N GLY A 49 -2.54 6.21 -16.15
CA GLY A 49 -2.46 7.62 -16.53
C GLY A 49 -3.34 8.57 -15.72
N TYR A 50 -3.70 8.21 -14.48
CA TYR A 50 -4.58 9.01 -13.63
C TYR A 50 -3.84 10.16 -12.94
N VAL A 51 -3.53 11.21 -13.70
CA VAL A 51 -2.68 12.35 -13.26
C VAL A 51 -3.15 12.97 -11.94
N ARG A 52 -4.46 13.28 -11.80
CA ARG A 52 -4.98 13.91 -10.58
C ARG A 52 -4.85 13.02 -9.34
N ILE A 53 -5.00 11.71 -9.53
CA ILE A 53 -4.83 10.73 -8.45
C ILE A 53 -3.35 10.60 -8.08
N VAL A 54 -2.44 10.62 -9.06
CA VAL A 54 -0.99 10.65 -8.83
C VAL A 54 -0.61 11.88 -8.01
N GLU A 55 -1.10 13.07 -8.38
CA GLU A 55 -0.86 14.30 -7.63
C GLU A 55 -1.37 14.21 -6.19
N ALA A 56 -2.60 13.71 -6.00
CA ALA A 56 -3.19 13.51 -4.67
C ALA A 56 -2.34 12.57 -3.81
N ILE A 57 -1.91 11.42 -4.35
CA ILE A 57 -1.09 10.46 -3.63
C ILE A 57 0.30 11.04 -3.28
N LEU A 58 0.95 11.73 -4.23
CA LEU A 58 2.27 12.33 -4.00
C LEU A 58 2.25 13.49 -2.99
N SER A 59 1.11 14.14 -2.81
CA SER A 59 0.93 15.16 -1.77
C SER A 59 0.86 14.58 -0.35
N HIS A 60 0.72 13.26 -0.20
CA HIS A 60 0.58 12.60 1.08
C HIS A 60 1.91 12.58 1.87
N PRO A 61 1.91 12.79 3.21
CA PRO A 61 3.13 12.85 4.02
C PRO A 61 4.05 11.63 3.92
N ALA A 62 3.50 10.45 3.59
CA ALA A 62 4.29 9.23 3.34
C ALA A 62 5.36 9.41 2.25
N PHE A 63 5.14 10.32 1.29
CA PHE A 63 6.09 10.62 0.22
C PHE A 63 7.00 11.81 0.53
N ALA A 64 6.61 12.66 1.48
CA ALA A 64 7.38 13.85 1.86
C ALA A 64 8.73 13.49 2.53
N GLN A 65 8.84 12.30 3.13
CA GLN A 65 10.00 11.90 3.94
C GLN A 65 10.97 10.95 3.21
N GLY A 66 10.81 10.73 1.89
CA GLY A 66 11.69 9.85 1.12
C GLY A 66 11.72 8.39 1.60
N GLN A 67 10.70 7.97 2.36
CA GLN A 67 10.56 6.59 2.81
C GLN A 67 10.26 5.69 1.61
N ARG A 68 11.00 4.57 1.49
CA ARG A 68 10.74 3.53 0.49
C ARG A 68 9.30 3.06 0.64
N LEU A 69 8.52 3.19 -0.43
CA LEU A 69 7.08 2.94 -0.45
C LEU A 69 6.72 1.47 -0.45
N THR A 70 7.68 0.64 -0.85
CA THR A 70 7.60 -0.81 -0.89
C THR A 70 8.95 -1.37 -0.51
N LEU A 71 8.93 -2.48 0.22
CA LEU A 71 10.08 -3.37 0.28
C LEU A 71 10.27 -3.96 -1.13
N SER A 72 11.52 -4.14 -1.54
CA SER A 72 11.82 -4.99 -2.68
C SER A 72 11.32 -6.42 -2.41
N PRO A 73 11.01 -7.21 -3.45
CA PRO A 73 10.59 -8.60 -3.26
C PRO A 73 11.51 -9.39 -2.32
N LEU A 74 12.83 -9.15 -2.41
CA LEU A 74 13.84 -9.76 -1.53
C LEU A 74 13.70 -9.33 -0.05
N GLU A 75 13.41 -8.07 0.21
CA GLU A 75 13.18 -7.55 1.57
C GLU A 75 11.85 -8.05 2.16
N GLN A 76 10.88 -8.38 1.30
CA GLN A 76 9.62 -9.01 1.69
C GLN A 76 9.86 -10.47 2.12
N GLU A 77 10.60 -11.23 1.30
CA GLU A 77 10.95 -12.64 1.53
C GLU A 77 11.73 -12.82 2.84
N LEU A 78 12.71 -11.96 3.10
CA LEU A 78 13.49 -11.99 4.35
C LEU A 78 12.63 -11.75 5.60
N ARG A 79 11.54 -11.00 5.51
CA ARG A 79 10.61 -10.81 6.64
C ARG A 79 9.70 -12.02 6.84
N ASP A 80 9.28 -12.65 5.75
CA ASP A 80 8.40 -13.81 5.81
C ASP A 80 9.18 -15.05 6.28
N ASP A 81 10.47 -15.18 5.96
CA ASP A 81 11.36 -16.23 6.46
C ASP A 81 11.58 -16.15 7.98
N ASP A 82 11.68 -14.94 8.56
CA ASP A 82 11.76 -14.74 10.01
C ASP A 82 10.47 -15.18 10.75
N PHE A 83 9.32 -15.23 10.07
CA PHE A 83 8.06 -15.73 10.64
C PHE A 83 8.02 -17.28 10.70
N TYR A 84 8.82 -17.95 9.87
CA TYR A 84 8.95 -19.41 9.82
C TYR A 84 10.24 -19.93 10.47
N ALA A 85 10.99 -19.09 11.19
CA ALA A 85 12.07 -19.54 12.04
C ALA A 85 11.49 -20.50 13.10
N TYR A 86 11.63 -21.80 12.82
CA TYR A 86 11.06 -22.90 13.55
C TYR A 86 11.26 -22.73 15.07
N ASP A 87 10.19 -22.95 15.83
CA ASP A 87 10.29 -23.32 17.24
C ASP A 87 11.08 -24.63 17.31
N GLU A 88 12.41 -24.53 17.38
CA GLU A 88 13.33 -25.66 17.58
C GLU A 88 13.35 -26.17 19.03
N ASP A 89 12.41 -25.76 19.89
CA ASP A 89 12.33 -26.21 21.29
C ASP A 89 11.09 -27.05 21.60
N GLY A 90 10.77 -27.97 20.68
CA GLY A 90 9.77 -29.00 20.85
C GLY A 90 10.35 -30.33 21.38
N THR A 91 11.05 -30.34 22.51
CA THR A 91 11.25 -31.55 23.35
C THR A 91 11.42 -31.21 24.82
#